data_AF-A0A4P8YQM0-F1
#
_entry.id   AF-A0A4P8YQM0-F1
#
_cell.length_a   1.000
_cell.length_b   1.000
_cell.length_c   1.000
_cell.angle_alpha   90.00
_cell.angle_beta   90.00
_cell.angle_gamma   90.00
#
_symmetry.space_group_name_H-M   'P 1'
#
loop_
_entity.id
_entity.type
_entity.pdbx_description
1 polymer ?
#
loop_
_entity_poly.entity_id
_entity_poly.type
_entity_poly.pdbx_seq_one_letter_code
_entity_poly.pdbx_strand_id
1 'polypeptide(L)'
;MNYGIKKNLLVPLLFLFSPLSHAVLAGGIVSVNHSWPANSEFNKLSFFQQVSNDGGTDSKYFWANQFHFKNGDGGYIGLQNRGDGVHAFNYSIWKAKGWKSGVCSYFNSEGSGVQCQIVVPWKTGHQYKLDVSRNGNLVTGVVTDLMDGTATTVGVIEIPDTFGKLYSSSGFVEEYSQGNGQLSSCYVMGAQSSIFLNPIGDDKTKAGQSSYTYGNCNDPYVVKSACNGDACINTISNLRAMASPNASIVSIVNENDLTAETISNALNKVDLVAIRSQDGHWAPNIYFPEPNKLKWKSIFVDHRAGYSSSIHVNGSIMKVNKGQHIMYMSDGSSWKVINPV
;
A
#
# COMPACT_ATOMS: atom_id res chain seq x y z
N MET A 1 8.09 65.41 -33.59
CA MET A 1 7.32 64.50 -32.70
C MET A 1 7.76 63.07 -33.01
N ASN A 2 8.75 62.56 -32.27
CA ASN A 2 9.26 61.19 -32.43
C ASN A 2 8.51 60.28 -31.45
N TYR A 3 7.61 59.44 -31.97
CA TYR A 3 6.97 58.39 -31.18
C TYR A 3 7.89 57.17 -31.11
N GLY A 4 8.55 56.99 -29.98
CA GLY A 4 9.32 55.79 -29.67
C GLY A 4 8.40 54.62 -29.32
N ILE A 5 8.40 53.58 -30.16
CA ILE A 5 7.69 52.32 -29.90
C ILE A 5 8.48 51.54 -28.85
N LYS A 6 7.95 51.48 -27.62
CA LYS A 6 8.47 50.59 -26.56
C LYS A 6 8.16 49.14 -26.97
N LYS A 7 9.20 48.35 -27.27
CA LYS A 7 9.11 46.89 -27.34
C LYS A 7 8.87 46.35 -25.92
N ASN A 8 7.61 46.06 -25.59
CA ASN A 8 7.30 45.24 -24.43
C ASN A 8 7.68 43.79 -24.75
N LEU A 9 8.75 43.31 -24.10
CA LEU A 9 9.15 41.92 -24.12
C LEU A 9 8.10 41.13 -23.33
N LEU A 10 7.12 40.51 -24.01
CA LEU A 10 6.25 39.51 -23.40
C LEU A 10 7.09 38.27 -23.14
N VAL A 11 7.56 38.11 -21.90
CA VAL A 11 8.10 36.85 -21.41
C VAL A 11 6.92 35.86 -21.34
N PRO A 12 6.95 34.73 -22.05
CA PRO A 12 5.92 33.72 -21.88
C PRO A 12 6.08 33.17 -20.47
N LEU A 13 5.09 33.43 -19.62
CA LEU A 13 4.97 32.78 -18.32
C LEU A 13 4.68 31.30 -18.61
N LEU A 14 5.75 30.52 -18.76
CA LEU A 14 5.69 29.07 -18.69
C LEU A 14 5.18 28.74 -17.29
N PHE A 15 3.86 28.50 -17.18
CA PHE A 15 3.32 27.72 -16.08
C PHE A 15 3.98 26.35 -16.17
N LEU A 16 5.12 26.22 -15.49
CA LEU A 16 5.64 24.92 -15.08
C LEU A 16 4.56 24.34 -14.19
N PHE A 17 3.66 23.55 -14.79
CA PHE A 17 2.95 22.53 -14.05
C PHE A 17 4.04 21.58 -13.53
N SER A 18 4.51 21.86 -12.32
CA SER A 18 5.34 20.92 -11.59
C SER A 18 4.52 19.66 -11.41
N PRO A 19 5.03 18.49 -11.84
CA PRO A 19 4.37 17.25 -11.50
C PRO A 19 4.33 17.15 -9.97
N LEU A 20 3.11 17.02 -9.44
CA LEU A 20 2.88 16.47 -8.11
C LEU A 20 3.64 15.15 -8.00
N SER A 21 4.14 14.85 -6.80
CA SER A 21 3.92 13.55 -6.12
C SER A 21 5.18 12.95 -5.50
N HIS A 22 5.35 13.10 -4.17
CA HIS A 22 6.20 12.21 -3.37
C HIS A 22 5.48 10.90 -3.24
N ALA A 23 5.99 9.93 -3.98
CA ALA A 23 5.13 8.88 -4.45
C ALA A 23 5.71 7.52 -4.05
N VAL A 24 5.54 7.10 -2.81
CA VAL A 24 5.72 5.69 -2.48
C VAL A 24 4.49 4.95 -3.00
N LEU A 25 4.70 4.14 -4.03
CA LEU A 25 3.79 3.05 -4.33
C LEU A 25 4.10 1.95 -3.32
N ALA A 26 3.27 1.83 -2.29
CA ALA A 26 3.41 0.75 -1.31
C ALA A 26 3.29 -0.61 -2.02
N GLY A 27 2.28 -0.73 -2.88
CA GLY A 27 2.03 -1.93 -3.67
C GLY A 27 1.68 -3.11 -2.77
N GLY A 28 2.02 -4.32 -3.21
CA GLY A 28 1.85 -5.53 -2.40
C GLY A 28 2.59 -5.46 -1.06
N ILE A 29 1.89 -5.80 0.03
CA ILE A 29 2.39 -5.66 1.41
C ILE A 29 2.44 -7.01 2.13
N VAL A 30 1.39 -7.80 2.00
CA VAL A 30 1.25 -9.11 2.65
C VAL A 30 0.86 -10.14 1.62
N SER A 31 1.53 -11.27 1.63
CA SER A 31 1.16 -12.45 0.85
C SER A 31 0.71 -13.57 1.77
N VAL A 32 -0.31 -14.31 1.36
CA VAL A 32 -0.84 -15.50 2.01
C VAL A 32 -0.74 -16.66 1.02
N ASN A 33 0.21 -17.56 1.25
CA ASN A 33 0.41 -18.73 0.41
C ASN A 33 -0.57 -19.83 0.80
N HIS A 34 -1.21 -20.46 -0.17
CA HIS A 34 -2.04 -21.64 0.07
C HIS A 34 -1.30 -22.92 -0.34
N SER A 35 -1.34 -23.93 0.52
CA SER A 35 -0.79 -25.26 0.25
C SER A 35 -1.94 -26.25 0.07
N TRP A 36 -2.11 -26.75 -1.14
CA TRP A 36 -3.11 -27.76 -1.48
C TRP A 36 -2.49 -29.16 -1.50
N PRO A 37 -3.27 -30.22 -1.22
CA PRO A 37 -2.81 -31.59 -1.44
C PRO A 37 -2.32 -31.78 -2.88
N ALA A 38 -1.30 -32.62 -3.06
CA ALA A 38 -0.71 -32.87 -4.38
C ALA A 38 -1.77 -33.28 -5.41
N ASN A 39 -1.66 -32.74 -6.63
CA ASN A 39 -2.57 -32.99 -7.75
C ASN A 39 -4.04 -32.60 -7.51
N SER A 40 -4.31 -31.72 -6.53
CA SER A 40 -5.67 -31.20 -6.33
C SER A 40 -6.11 -30.32 -7.51
N GLU A 41 -7.35 -30.52 -7.93
CA GLU A 41 -8.02 -29.74 -8.97
C GLU A 41 -9.49 -29.57 -8.62
N PHE A 42 -10.00 -28.36 -8.82
CA PHE A 42 -11.31 -27.95 -8.34
C PHE A 42 -12.14 -27.29 -9.43
N ASN A 43 -13.45 -27.46 -9.34
CA ASN A 43 -14.40 -26.62 -10.07
C ASN A 43 -14.77 -25.37 -9.26
N LYS A 44 -14.57 -25.38 -7.94
CA LYS A 44 -14.87 -24.27 -7.06
C LYS A 44 -13.76 -24.04 -6.05
N LEU A 45 -13.38 -22.78 -5.86
CA LEU A 45 -12.59 -22.32 -4.73
C LEU A 45 -13.45 -21.35 -3.90
N SER A 46 -13.52 -21.59 -2.60
CA SER A 46 -14.22 -20.75 -1.62
C SER A 46 -13.17 -20.12 -0.70
N PHE A 47 -13.06 -18.79 -0.72
CA PHE A 47 -12.19 -18.01 0.16
C PHE A 47 -13.01 -17.36 1.27
N PHE A 48 -12.38 -17.11 2.41
CA PHE A 48 -13.03 -16.49 3.56
C PHE A 48 -12.13 -15.43 4.14
N GLN A 49 -12.64 -14.21 4.29
CA GLN A 49 -11.88 -13.12 4.90
C GLN A 49 -12.76 -12.17 5.69
N GLN A 50 -12.16 -11.50 6.67
CA GLN A 50 -12.76 -10.44 7.47
C GLN A 50 -11.79 -9.26 7.50
N VAL A 51 -12.29 -8.07 7.21
CA VAL A 51 -11.53 -6.82 7.34
C VAL A 51 -12.05 -6.09 8.57
N SER A 52 -11.26 -6.01 9.63
CA SER A 52 -11.66 -5.39 10.91
C SER A 52 -11.37 -3.90 10.92
N ASN A 53 -10.34 -3.45 10.21
CA ASN A 53 -10.03 -2.06 9.94
C ASN A 53 -9.53 -1.95 8.50
N ASP A 54 -10.08 -1.02 7.73
CA ASP A 54 -9.87 -0.87 6.29
C ASP A 54 -8.93 0.29 5.90
N GLY A 55 -8.26 0.91 6.88
CA GLY A 55 -7.39 2.07 6.65
C GLY A 55 -8.12 3.42 6.70
N GLY A 56 -9.44 3.45 6.76
CA GLY A 56 -10.22 4.69 6.77
C GLY A 56 -10.38 5.33 5.38
N THR A 57 -10.94 6.55 5.35
CA THR A 57 -11.39 7.23 4.11
C THR A 57 -10.27 7.57 3.15
N ASP A 58 -9.05 7.75 3.62
CA ASP A 58 -7.95 8.23 2.78
C ASP A 58 -7.10 7.08 2.22
N SER A 59 -7.44 5.83 2.60
CA SER A 59 -6.66 4.65 2.23
C SER A 59 -7.22 3.93 1.01
N LYS A 60 -6.32 3.30 0.25
CA LYS A 60 -6.69 2.47 -0.90
C LYS A 60 -6.13 1.06 -0.73
N TYR A 61 -6.94 0.17 -0.16
CA TYR A 61 -6.54 -1.21 0.13
C TYR A 61 -7.31 -2.23 -0.67
N PHE A 62 -6.61 -3.26 -1.14
CA PHE A 62 -7.21 -4.43 -1.79
C PHE A 62 -6.84 -5.69 -1.02
N TRP A 63 -7.85 -6.37 -0.47
CA TRP A 63 -7.72 -7.69 0.15
C TRP A 63 -8.21 -8.73 -0.84
N ALA A 64 -7.27 -9.36 -1.53
CA ALA A 64 -7.53 -10.17 -2.71
C ALA A 64 -7.16 -11.63 -2.50
N ASN A 65 -7.87 -12.50 -3.23
CA ASN A 65 -7.55 -13.91 -3.36
C ASN A 65 -7.28 -14.21 -4.83
N GLN A 66 -6.05 -14.61 -5.13
CA GLN A 66 -5.64 -15.04 -6.45
C GLN A 66 -5.90 -16.53 -6.63
N PHE A 67 -6.24 -16.94 -7.84
CA PHE A 67 -6.45 -18.33 -8.24
C PHE A 67 -5.88 -18.57 -9.64
N HIS A 68 -5.52 -19.82 -9.94
CA HIS A 68 -4.99 -20.20 -11.25
C HIS A 68 -5.65 -21.45 -11.84
N PHE A 69 -5.76 -21.45 -13.17
CA PHE A 69 -6.24 -22.58 -13.96
C PHE A 69 -5.08 -23.45 -14.45
N LYS A 70 -5.28 -24.77 -14.49
CA LYS A 70 -4.36 -25.67 -15.22
C LYS A 70 -4.33 -25.26 -16.69
N ASN A 71 -3.14 -25.24 -17.29
CA ASN A 71 -2.98 -24.88 -18.72
C ASN A 71 -3.60 -23.51 -19.09
N GLY A 72 -3.70 -22.62 -18.12
CA GLY A 72 -4.32 -21.31 -18.28
C GLY A 72 -3.64 -20.27 -17.39
N ASP A 73 -4.21 -19.07 -17.42
CA ASP A 73 -3.75 -17.97 -16.57
C ASP A 73 -4.46 -17.99 -15.21
N GLY A 74 -4.30 -16.93 -14.43
CA GLY A 74 -5.01 -16.76 -13.17
C GLY A 74 -6.14 -15.73 -13.22
N GLY A 75 -6.61 -15.41 -12.04
CA GLY A 75 -7.49 -14.30 -11.75
C GLY A 75 -7.46 -13.96 -10.27
N TYR A 76 -8.22 -12.96 -9.86
CA TYR A 76 -8.40 -12.63 -8.46
C TYR A 76 -9.84 -12.24 -8.15
N ILE A 77 -10.26 -12.42 -6.91
CA ILE A 77 -11.49 -11.88 -6.34
C ILE A 77 -11.19 -11.27 -4.97
N GLY A 78 -11.78 -10.11 -4.65
CA GLY A 78 -11.49 -9.47 -3.37
C GLY A 78 -12.35 -8.26 -3.04
N LEU A 79 -12.05 -7.68 -1.87
CA LEU A 79 -12.69 -6.49 -1.32
C LEU A 79 -11.75 -5.30 -1.45
N GLN A 80 -12.28 -4.16 -1.90
CA GLN A 80 -11.53 -2.91 -2.01
C GLN A 80 -12.11 -1.83 -1.11
N ASN A 81 -11.24 -1.12 -0.41
CA ASN A 81 -11.43 0.28 -0.04
C ASN A 81 -10.79 1.13 -1.15
N ARG A 82 -11.55 2.01 -1.79
CA ARG A 82 -11.10 2.87 -2.92
C ARG A 82 -10.76 4.30 -2.49
N GLY A 83 -10.80 4.57 -1.19
CA GLY A 83 -10.77 5.91 -0.64
C GLY A 83 -12.14 6.58 -0.75
N ASP A 84 -12.26 7.78 -0.16
CA ASP A 84 -13.46 8.61 -0.13
C ASP A 84 -14.71 7.89 0.39
N GLY A 85 -14.53 6.86 1.23
CA GLY A 85 -15.61 6.02 1.73
C GLY A 85 -16.25 5.09 0.68
N VAL A 86 -15.57 4.88 -0.46
CA VAL A 86 -16.05 4.01 -1.54
C VAL A 86 -15.50 2.61 -1.36
N HIS A 87 -16.42 1.67 -1.21
CA HIS A 87 -16.13 0.24 -1.11
C HIS A 87 -16.60 -0.50 -2.35
N ALA A 88 -15.86 -1.55 -2.75
CA ALA A 88 -16.22 -2.34 -3.91
C ALA A 88 -15.78 -3.81 -3.78
N PHE A 89 -16.44 -4.68 -4.53
CA PHE A 89 -15.89 -5.98 -4.89
C PHE A 89 -15.24 -5.90 -6.26
N ASN A 90 -14.08 -6.54 -6.41
CA ASN A 90 -13.34 -6.60 -7.66
C ASN A 90 -13.05 -8.06 -8.02
N TYR A 91 -13.25 -8.42 -9.29
CA TYR A 91 -13.11 -9.78 -9.80
C TYR A 91 -12.56 -9.75 -11.22
N SER A 92 -11.37 -10.33 -11.44
CA SER A 92 -10.71 -10.29 -12.74
C SER A 92 -10.13 -11.64 -13.11
N ILE A 93 -10.05 -11.93 -14.42
CA ILE A 93 -9.33 -13.08 -14.98
C ILE A 93 -8.48 -12.62 -16.15
N TRP A 94 -7.19 -12.96 -16.12
CA TRP A 94 -6.27 -12.72 -17.23
C TRP A 94 -6.57 -13.64 -18.41
N LYS A 95 -6.33 -13.14 -19.62
CA LYS A 95 -6.55 -13.80 -20.92
C LYS A 95 -7.96 -14.37 -21.10
N ALA A 96 -8.96 -13.80 -20.41
CA ALA A 96 -10.36 -14.11 -20.63
C ALA A 96 -10.83 -13.63 -22.02
N LYS A 97 -11.82 -14.35 -22.59
CA LYS A 97 -12.41 -14.06 -23.91
C LYS A 97 -13.50 -12.98 -23.85
N GLY A 98 -14.12 -12.78 -22.70
CA GLY A 98 -15.25 -11.88 -22.51
C GLY A 98 -15.99 -12.16 -21.21
N TRP A 99 -17.24 -11.69 -21.10
CA TRP A 99 -18.11 -11.94 -19.96
C TRP A 99 -19.56 -12.13 -20.41
N LYS A 100 -20.37 -12.77 -19.56
CA LYS A 100 -21.81 -12.98 -19.78
C LYS A 100 -22.67 -12.10 -18.89
N SER A 101 -22.17 -11.71 -17.71
CA SER A 101 -22.89 -10.82 -16.79
C SER A 101 -21.93 -10.07 -15.87
N GLY A 102 -22.42 -9.00 -15.25
CA GLY A 102 -21.65 -8.10 -14.40
C GLY A 102 -21.29 -6.78 -15.09
N VAL A 103 -20.83 -5.81 -14.31
CA VAL A 103 -20.28 -4.55 -14.82
C VAL A 103 -18.79 -4.78 -15.06
N CYS A 104 -18.45 -5.13 -16.30
CA CYS A 104 -17.11 -5.58 -16.66
C CYS A 104 -16.53 -4.80 -17.85
N SER A 105 -15.20 -4.80 -17.93
CA SER A 105 -14.42 -4.22 -19.02
C SER A 105 -13.15 -5.03 -19.25
N TYR A 106 -12.57 -4.91 -20.45
CA TYR A 106 -11.22 -5.40 -20.68
C TYR A 106 -10.19 -4.51 -19.97
N PHE A 107 -9.07 -5.09 -19.54
CA PHE A 107 -7.87 -4.38 -19.10
C PHE A 107 -6.66 -4.78 -19.94
N ASN A 108 -5.64 -3.92 -20.02
CA ASN A 108 -4.42 -4.13 -20.81
C ASN A 108 -3.13 -3.61 -20.15
N SER A 109 -3.18 -3.06 -18.93
CA SER A 109 -2.04 -2.41 -18.27
C SER A 109 -1.03 -3.39 -17.66
N GLU A 110 -1.50 -4.52 -17.11
CA GLU A 110 -0.69 -5.55 -16.44
C GLU A 110 -0.94 -6.93 -17.07
N GLY A 111 -0.82 -6.97 -18.41
CA GLY A 111 -1.37 -8.04 -19.24
C GLY A 111 -2.80 -7.74 -19.67
N SER A 112 -3.42 -8.67 -20.38
CA SER A 112 -4.79 -8.51 -20.88
C SER A 112 -5.76 -9.47 -20.20
N GLY A 113 -7.02 -9.05 -20.05
CA GLY A 113 -8.05 -9.88 -19.43
C GLY A 113 -9.37 -9.13 -19.27
N VAL A 114 -10.26 -9.71 -18.47
CA VAL A 114 -11.56 -9.11 -18.11
C VAL A 114 -11.58 -8.81 -16.62
N GLN A 115 -12.05 -7.62 -16.27
CA GLN A 115 -12.29 -7.18 -14.90
C GLN A 115 -13.76 -6.80 -14.74
N CYS A 116 -14.40 -7.36 -13.71
CA CYS A 116 -15.74 -7.05 -13.26
C CYS A 116 -15.66 -6.40 -11.88
N GLN A 117 -16.49 -5.39 -11.64
CA GLN A 117 -16.48 -4.65 -10.38
C GLN A 117 -17.88 -4.20 -10.00
N ILE A 118 -18.15 -4.13 -8.71
CA ILE A 118 -19.41 -3.57 -8.18
C ILE A 118 -19.11 -2.73 -6.95
N VAL A 119 -19.59 -1.49 -6.96
CA VAL A 119 -19.53 -0.61 -5.79
C VAL A 119 -20.61 -1.05 -4.81
N VAL A 120 -20.18 -1.44 -3.61
CA VAL A 120 -21.04 -1.94 -2.55
C VAL A 120 -20.50 -1.47 -1.22
N PRO A 121 -21.34 -0.98 -0.30
CA PRO A 121 -20.92 -0.57 1.03
C PRO A 121 -20.72 -1.81 1.92
N TRP A 122 -19.74 -2.66 1.58
CA TRP A 122 -19.37 -3.79 2.44
C TRP A 122 -18.89 -3.26 3.79
N LYS A 123 -19.10 -4.04 4.85
CA LYS A 123 -18.96 -3.61 6.25
C LYS A 123 -17.69 -4.16 6.85
N THR A 124 -16.92 -3.33 7.54
CA THR A 124 -15.83 -3.81 8.39
C THR A 124 -16.38 -4.67 9.54
N GLY A 125 -15.58 -5.62 10.01
CA GLY A 125 -15.97 -6.60 11.03
C GLY A 125 -16.86 -7.73 10.53
N HIS A 126 -17.43 -7.65 9.33
CA HIS A 126 -18.18 -8.74 8.72
C HIS A 126 -17.24 -9.79 8.11
N GLN A 127 -17.66 -11.07 8.16
CA GLN A 127 -16.96 -12.14 7.48
C GLN A 127 -17.59 -12.37 6.10
N TYR A 128 -16.76 -12.38 5.08
CA TYR A 128 -17.17 -12.57 3.69
C TYR A 128 -16.68 -13.92 3.17
N LYS A 129 -17.55 -14.62 2.43
CA LYS A 129 -17.20 -15.76 1.60
C LYS A 129 -17.12 -15.34 0.15
N LEU A 130 -16.00 -15.62 -0.52
CA LEU A 130 -15.78 -15.31 -1.92
C LEU A 130 -15.65 -16.63 -2.69
N ASP A 131 -16.69 -16.96 -3.46
CA ASP A 131 -16.73 -18.17 -4.28
C ASP A 131 -16.28 -17.84 -5.72
N VAL A 132 -15.35 -18.63 -6.23
CA VAL A 132 -14.98 -18.68 -7.66
C VAL A 132 -15.35 -20.06 -8.18
N SER A 133 -16.37 -20.14 -9.01
CA SER A 133 -16.93 -21.40 -9.52
C SER A 133 -16.89 -21.48 -11.03
N ARG A 134 -16.42 -22.60 -11.57
CA ARG A 134 -16.30 -22.88 -13.00
C ARG A 134 -17.38 -23.86 -13.44
N ASN A 135 -18.08 -23.51 -14.51
CA ASN A 135 -18.99 -24.40 -15.23
C ASN A 135 -18.69 -24.31 -16.74
N GLY A 136 -18.02 -25.34 -17.26
CA GLY A 136 -17.46 -25.29 -18.62
C GLY A 136 -16.43 -24.17 -18.73
N ASN A 137 -16.66 -23.25 -19.68
CA ASN A 137 -15.81 -22.08 -19.92
C ASN A 137 -16.32 -20.79 -19.24
N LEU A 138 -17.34 -20.89 -18.39
CA LEU A 138 -17.86 -19.78 -17.61
C LEU A 138 -17.36 -19.88 -16.18
N VAL A 139 -16.80 -18.78 -15.67
CA VAL A 139 -16.32 -18.67 -14.29
C VAL A 139 -17.08 -17.56 -13.60
N THR A 140 -17.74 -17.90 -12.49
CA THR A 140 -18.60 -17.00 -11.73
C THR A 140 -17.92 -16.61 -10.43
N GLY A 141 -17.81 -15.31 -10.18
CA GLY A 141 -17.37 -14.74 -8.91
C GLY A 141 -18.56 -14.26 -8.08
N VAL A 142 -18.71 -14.79 -6.87
CA VAL A 142 -19.78 -14.41 -5.92
C VAL A 142 -19.15 -14.03 -4.59
N VAL A 143 -19.58 -12.90 -4.01
CA VAL A 143 -19.23 -12.50 -2.65
C VAL A 143 -20.48 -12.57 -1.78
N THR A 144 -20.41 -13.29 -0.67
CA THR A 144 -21.49 -13.45 0.30
C THR A 144 -21.08 -12.85 1.63
N ASP A 145 -21.85 -11.90 2.14
CA ASP A 145 -21.76 -11.46 3.53
C ASP A 145 -22.36 -12.54 4.43
N LEU A 146 -21.54 -13.19 5.26
CA LEU A 146 -22.01 -14.29 6.10
C LEU A 146 -22.82 -13.84 7.32
N MET A 147 -22.79 -12.54 7.64
CA MET A 147 -23.50 -12.02 8.81
C MET A 147 -24.97 -11.73 8.50
N ASP A 148 -25.28 -11.23 7.30
CA ASP A 148 -26.65 -10.95 6.87
C ASP A 148 -27.15 -11.84 5.71
N GLY A 149 -26.28 -12.69 5.16
CA GLY A 149 -26.63 -13.66 4.11
C GLY A 149 -26.69 -13.07 2.71
N THR A 150 -26.37 -11.78 2.52
CA THR A 150 -26.43 -11.12 1.22
C THR A 150 -25.40 -11.70 0.27
N ALA A 151 -25.85 -12.32 -0.83
CA ALA A 151 -25.00 -12.83 -1.90
C ALA A 151 -25.02 -11.88 -3.12
N THR A 152 -23.84 -11.48 -3.58
CA THR A 152 -23.64 -10.59 -4.72
C THR A 152 -22.80 -11.28 -5.77
N THR A 153 -23.38 -11.54 -6.94
CA THR A 153 -22.61 -11.97 -8.12
C THR A 153 -21.86 -10.77 -8.69
N VAL A 154 -20.53 -10.80 -8.62
CA VAL A 154 -19.67 -9.71 -9.14
C VAL A 154 -19.60 -9.76 -10.66
N GLY A 155 -19.52 -10.97 -11.22
CA GLY A 155 -19.55 -11.19 -12.66
C GLY A 155 -19.42 -12.65 -13.07
N VAL A 156 -19.74 -12.92 -14.33
CA VAL A 156 -19.54 -14.22 -14.99
C VAL A 156 -18.63 -14.00 -16.18
N ILE A 157 -17.39 -14.45 -16.08
CA ILE A 157 -16.34 -14.26 -17.08
C ILE A 157 -16.21 -15.52 -17.94
N GLU A 158 -16.06 -15.33 -19.24
CA GLU A 158 -15.83 -16.41 -20.21
C GLU A 158 -14.32 -16.57 -20.47
N ILE A 159 -13.79 -17.76 -20.21
CA ILE A 159 -12.37 -18.11 -20.39
C ILE A 159 -12.15 -18.98 -21.64
N PRO A 160 -10.92 -19.05 -22.19
CA PRO A 160 -10.61 -19.99 -23.26
C PRO A 160 -10.88 -21.44 -22.87
N ASP A 161 -11.30 -22.27 -23.82
CA ASP A 161 -11.62 -23.68 -23.54
C ASP A 161 -10.36 -24.51 -23.20
N THR A 162 -9.17 -23.96 -23.45
CA THR A 162 -7.87 -24.54 -23.06
C THR A 162 -7.61 -24.45 -21.55
N PHE A 163 -8.29 -23.55 -20.84
CA PHE A 163 -8.13 -23.40 -19.39
C PHE A 163 -8.80 -24.59 -18.69
N GLY A 164 -8.00 -25.35 -17.96
CA GLY A 164 -8.42 -26.49 -17.15
C GLY A 164 -9.08 -26.08 -15.84
N LYS A 165 -9.05 -27.00 -14.86
CA LYS A 165 -9.58 -26.77 -13.51
C LYS A 165 -8.75 -25.79 -12.70
N LEU A 166 -9.35 -25.23 -11.65
CA LEU A 166 -8.64 -24.44 -10.65
C LEU A 166 -7.68 -25.37 -9.89
N TYR A 167 -6.43 -24.97 -9.66
CA TYR A 167 -5.46 -25.88 -9.01
C TYR A 167 -4.55 -25.22 -7.98
N SER A 168 -4.40 -23.91 -8.02
CA SER A 168 -3.61 -23.18 -7.04
C SER A 168 -4.26 -21.83 -6.74
N SER A 169 -3.85 -21.26 -5.62
CA SER A 169 -4.37 -19.99 -5.12
C SER A 169 -3.42 -19.38 -4.11
N SER A 170 -3.59 -18.09 -3.87
CA SER A 170 -2.94 -17.33 -2.80
C SER A 170 -3.87 -16.19 -2.37
N GLY A 171 -3.56 -15.53 -1.28
CA GLY A 171 -4.14 -14.24 -0.90
C GLY A 171 -3.07 -13.16 -0.90
N PHE A 172 -3.48 -11.90 -1.03
CA PHE A 172 -2.59 -10.78 -0.80
C PHE A 172 -3.35 -9.55 -0.30
N VAL A 173 -2.61 -8.68 0.38
CA VAL A 173 -3.06 -7.33 0.75
C VAL A 173 -2.11 -6.33 0.10
N GLU A 174 -2.69 -5.36 -0.59
CA GLU A 174 -1.97 -4.30 -1.27
C GLU A 174 -2.56 -2.93 -0.89
N GLU A 175 -1.69 -1.95 -0.69
CA GLU A 175 -2.07 -0.54 -0.72
C GLU A 175 -1.74 0.00 -2.11
N TYR A 176 -2.78 0.32 -2.88
CA TYR A 176 -2.67 0.62 -4.31
C TYR A 176 -2.83 2.12 -4.58
N SER A 177 -2.44 3.00 -3.66
CA SER A 177 -2.41 4.43 -3.98
C SER A 177 -1.39 4.72 -5.07
N GLN A 178 -1.85 5.29 -6.20
CA GLN A 178 -1.04 5.55 -7.39
C GLN A 178 -1.22 6.98 -7.93
N GLY A 179 -0.28 7.42 -8.78
CA GLY A 179 -0.27 8.75 -9.38
C GLY A 179 -0.29 9.88 -8.34
N ASN A 180 -1.27 10.78 -8.46
CA ASN A 180 -1.44 11.90 -7.52
C ASN A 180 -1.88 11.46 -6.11
N GLY A 181 -2.30 10.20 -5.94
CA GLY A 181 -2.70 9.66 -4.65
C GLY A 181 -1.59 8.92 -3.91
N GLN A 182 -0.39 8.76 -4.48
CA GLN A 182 0.68 7.99 -3.85
C GLN A 182 1.06 8.53 -2.47
N LEU A 183 1.49 7.62 -1.60
CA LEU A 183 1.79 7.93 -0.22
C LEU A 183 3.12 8.70 -0.11
N SER A 184 3.17 9.65 0.80
CA SER A 184 4.43 10.33 1.15
C SER A 184 5.48 9.34 1.67
N SER A 185 5.07 8.36 2.48
CA SER A 185 5.99 7.33 2.98
C SER A 185 5.22 6.10 3.43
N CYS A 186 5.93 5.00 3.69
CA CYS A 186 5.33 3.81 4.30
C CYS A 186 4.73 4.06 5.70
N TYR A 187 5.13 5.13 6.38
CA TYR A 187 4.71 5.45 7.76
C TYR A 187 3.37 6.19 7.84
N VAL A 188 2.80 6.57 6.69
CA VAL A 188 1.47 7.20 6.60
C VAL A 188 0.41 6.25 6.04
N MET A 189 0.77 5.00 5.75
CA MET A 189 -0.20 3.98 5.39
C MET A 189 -1.29 3.92 6.46
N GLY A 190 -2.56 3.95 6.03
CA GLY A 190 -3.69 3.83 6.94
C GLY A 190 -3.62 2.53 7.72
N ALA A 191 -4.03 2.58 8.99
CA ALA A 191 -4.00 1.40 9.82
C ALA A 191 -5.05 0.41 9.31
N GLN A 192 -4.65 -0.82 8.97
CA GLN A 192 -5.58 -1.88 8.59
C GLN A 192 -5.36 -3.14 9.40
N SER A 193 -6.41 -3.94 9.52
CA SER A 193 -6.32 -5.28 10.08
C SER A 193 -7.30 -6.21 9.37
N SER A 194 -6.81 -7.38 8.98
CA SER A 194 -7.63 -8.38 8.30
C SER A 194 -7.22 -9.81 8.66
N ILE A 195 -8.17 -10.71 8.43
CA ILE A 195 -8.04 -12.15 8.66
C ILE A 195 -8.40 -12.86 7.36
N PHE A 196 -7.54 -13.76 6.92
CA PHE A 196 -7.79 -14.71 5.84
C PHE A 196 -7.90 -16.10 6.48
N LEU A 197 -9.04 -16.77 6.34
CA LEU A 197 -9.18 -18.15 6.79
C LEU A 197 -8.80 -19.10 5.64
N ASN A 198 -8.52 -20.36 5.97
CA ASN A 198 -8.14 -21.34 4.96
C ASN A 198 -9.21 -21.49 3.87
N PRO A 199 -8.83 -21.44 2.58
CA PRO A 199 -9.78 -21.67 1.51
C PRO A 199 -10.16 -23.15 1.44
N ILE A 200 -11.30 -23.38 0.79
CA ILE A 200 -11.86 -24.72 0.59
C ILE A 200 -12.09 -24.94 -0.90
N GLY A 201 -11.54 -26.03 -1.43
CA GLY A 201 -11.76 -26.52 -2.79
C GLY A 201 -12.92 -27.51 -2.85
N ASP A 202 -13.83 -27.30 -3.79
CA ASP A 202 -15.05 -28.11 -4.01
C ASP A 202 -15.83 -28.41 -2.72
N ASP A 203 -15.85 -27.43 -1.80
CA ASP A 203 -16.52 -27.49 -0.48
C ASP A 203 -16.07 -28.67 0.42
N LYS A 204 -14.90 -29.26 0.14
CA LYS A 204 -14.40 -30.47 0.84
C LYS A 204 -12.94 -30.37 1.27
N THR A 205 -12.07 -29.93 0.37
CA THR A 205 -10.62 -29.96 0.61
C THR A 205 -10.19 -28.63 1.20
N LYS A 206 -9.67 -28.61 2.42
CA LYS A 206 -9.11 -27.40 3.05
C LYS A 206 -7.64 -27.26 2.67
N ALA A 207 -7.20 -26.06 2.27
CA ALA A 207 -5.77 -25.79 2.08
C ALA A 207 -5.06 -25.53 3.41
N GLY A 208 -3.76 -25.78 3.51
CA GLY A 208 -2.91 -25.13 4.50
C GLY A 208 -2.59 -23.70 4.11
N GLN A 209 -2.16 -22.85 5.05
CA GLN A 209 -1.77 -21.47 4.76
C GLN A 209 -0.50 -21.04 5.51
N SER A 210 0.24 -20.11 4.91
CA SER A 210 1.32 -19.36 5.55
C SER A 210 1.33 -17.93 5.03
N SER A 211 1.95 -17.00 5.77
CA SER A 211 2.01 -15.60 5.38
C SER A 211 3.41 -15.03 5.54
N TYR A 212 3.71 -14.02 4.72
CA TYR A 212 4.92 -13.21 4.85
C TYR A 212 4.65 -11.78 4.36
N THR A 213 5.49 -10.83 4.78
CA THR A 213 5.43 -9.44 4.33
C THR A 213 6.41 -9.24 3.17
N TYR A 214 6.05 -8.38 2.21
CA TYR A 214 6.86 -8.10 1.02
C TYR A 214 6.59 -6.68 0.48
N GLY A 215 7.25 -6.34 -0.62
CA GLY A 215 7.10 -5.04 -1.27
C GLY A 215 7.89 -3.93 -0.60
N ASN A 216 7.59 -2.69 -1.00
CA ASN A 216 8.37 -1.52 -0.61
C ASN A 216 8.16 -1.12 0.86
N CYS A 217 6.97 -1.41 1.39
CA CYS A 217 6.57 -1.02 2.74
C CYS A 217 6.44 -2.21 3.68
N ASN A 218 7.51 -2.98 3.87
CA ASN A 218 7.51 -4.24 4.62
C ASN A 218 8.20 -4.19 6.00
N ASP A 219 8.42 -2.99 6.56
CA ASP A 219 9.02 -2.84 7.90
C ASP A 219 8.21 -3.64 8.95
N PRO A 220 8.84 -4.55 9.72
CA PRO A 220 8.15 -5.45 10.65
C PRO A 220 7.43 -4.74 11.82
N TYR A 221 7.67 -3.45 12.04
CA TYR A 221 6.94 -2.63 13.01
C TYR A 221 5.69 -1.98 12.40
N VAL A 222 5.71 -1.74 11.09
CA VAL A 222 4.57 -1.20 10.34
C VAL A 222 3.67 -2.35 9.92
N VAL A 223 4.23 -3.41 9.36
CA VAL A 223 3.49 -4.52 8.78
C VAL A 223 3.82 -5.81 9.50
N LYS A 224 2.77 -6.50 9.94
CA LYS A 224 2.89 -7.80 10.59
C LYS A 224 1.92 -8.78 9.95
N SER A 225 2.37 -10.01 9.79
CA SER A 225 1.53 -11.13 9.41
C SER A 225 1.89 -12.34 10.24
N ALA A 226 0.90 -13.15 10.58
CA ALA A 226 1.07 -14.39 11.33
C ALA A 226 -0.04 -15.35 10.97
N CYS A 227 0.25 -16.65 10.98
CA CYS A 227 -0.75 -17.68 10.75
C CYS A 227 -0.76 -18.70 11.88
N ASN A 228 -1.92 -19.30 12.09
CA ASN A 228 -2.08 -20.57 12.78
C ASN A 228 -2.66 -21.60 11.77
N GLY A 229 -3.15 -22.75 12.25
CA GLY A 229 -3.70 -23.79 11.38
C GLY A 229 -5.01 -23.43 10.66
N ASP A 230 -5.70 -22.38 11.11
CA ASP A 230 -7.07 -22.03 10.68
C ASP A 230 -7.22 -20.64 10.06
N ALA A 231 -6.24 -19.76 10.27
CA ALA A 231 -6.25 -18.42 9.71
C ALA A 231 -4.86 -17.78 9.68
N CYS A 232 -4.70 -16.84 8.75
CA CYS A 232 -3.64 -15.85 8.72
C CYS A 232 -4.21 -14.47 9.07
N ILE A 233 -3.66 -13.84 10.10
CA ILE A 233 -3.94 -12.46 10.47
C ILE A 233 -2.85 -11.56 9.91
N ASN A 234 -3.24 -10.35 9.52
CA ASN A 234 -2.28 -9.32 9.15
C ASN A 234 -2.74 -7.95 9.62
N THR A 235 -1.77 -7.10 9.93
CA THR A 235 -2.00 -5.74 10.41
C THR A 235 -1.00 -4.79 9.78
N ILE A 236 -1.47 -3.62 9.39
CA ILE A 236 -0.64 -2.46 9.11
C ILE A 236 -0.92 -1.44 10.20
N SER A 237 0.13 -0.98 10.86
CA SER A 237 0.07 0.05 11.88
C SER A 237 0.37 1.39 11.22
N ASN A 238 -0.58 2.32 11.28
CA ASN A 238 -0.27 3.72 11.03
C ASN A 238 0.53 4.22 12.23
N LEU A 239 1.86 4.34 12.07
CA LEU A 239 2.73 4.87 13.11
C LEU A 239 2.57 6.38 13.31
N ARG A 240 1.61 7.03 12.65
CA ARG A 240 1.33 8.47 12.75
C ARG A 240 2.59 9.29 12.55
N ALA A 241 3.29 9.03 11.45
CA ALA A 241 4.57 9.67 11.17
C ALA A 241 5.65 9.44 12.25
N MET A 242 5.57 8.39 13.05
CA MET A 242 6.67 7.93 13.89
C MET A 242 7.51 6.90 13.13
N ALA A 243 8.83 7.06 13.15
CA ALA A 243 9.70 6.04 12.58
C ALA A 243 9.73 4.77 13.44
N SER A 244 9.94 3.64 12.77
CA SER A 244 10.25 2.37 13.42
C SER A 244 11.46 2.51 14.36
N PRO A 245 11.48 1.84 15.54
CA PRO A 245 12.65 1.75 16.40
C PRO A 245 13.92 1.28 15.67
N ASN A 246 13.79 0.53 14.57
CA ASN A 246 14.91 0.01 13.79
C ASN A 246 15.24 0.84 12.54
N ALA A 247 14.58 1.99 12.32
CA ALA A 247 14.95 2.90 11.25
C ALA A 247 16.44 3.28 11.35
N SER A 248 17.14 3.36 10.21
CA SER A 248 18.58 3.61 10.18
C SER A 248 18.93 4.92 10.89
N ILE A 249 19.79 4.84 11.89
CA ILE A 249 20.11 5.98 12.76
C ILE A 249 21.26 6.80 12.15
N VAL A 250 21.13 8.12 12.17
CA VAL A 250 22.23 9.05 11.91
C VAL A 250 23.04 9.23 13.19
N SER A 251 24.33 8.91 13.15
CA SER A 251 25.21 9.07 14.30
C SER A 251 25.35 10.53 14.73
N ILE A 252 25.17 10.80 16.02
CA ILE A 252 25.37 12.11 16.63
C ILE A 252 26.67 12.07 17.44
N VAL A 253 27.57 13.03 17.18
CA VAL A 253 28.73 13.29 18.04
C VAL A 253 28.30 14.32 19.09
N ASN A 254 28.49 14.00 20.36
CA ASN A 254 28.03 14.86 21.44
C ASN A 254 28.59 16.28 21.33
N GLU A 255 27.74 17.27 21.58
CA GLU A 255 28.05 18.72 21.57
C GLU A 255 28.52 19.27 20.21
N ASN A 256 28.50 18.47 19.15
CA ASN A 256 28.87 18.89 17.81
C ASN A 256 27.63 19.02 16.92
N ASP A 257 27.68 19.96 15.98
CA ASP A 257 26.62 20.14 14.99
C ASP A 257 26.47 18.90 14.10
N LEU A 258 25.22 18.51 13.82
CA LEU A 258 24.91 17.46 12.87
C LEU A 258 24.78 18.06 11.47
N THR A 259 25.70 17.71 10.57
CA THR A 259 25.80 18.35 9.25
C THR A 259 24.85 17.75 8.21
N ALA A 260 24.50 18.58 7.22
CA ALA A 260 23.75 18.17 6.04
C ALA A 260 24.41 17.00 5.29
N GLU A 261 25.74 17.00 5.19
CA GLU A 261 26.50 15.94 4.51
C GLU A 261 26.33 14.59 5.21
N THR A 262 26.43 14.55 6.55
CA THR A 262 26.23 13.31 7.32
C THR A 262 24.84 12.73 7.11
N ILE A 263 23.79 13.57 7.14
CA ILE A 263 22.42 13.14 6.89
C ILE A 263 22.23 12.68 5.44
N SER A 264 22.75 13.42 4.46
CA SER A 264 22.68 13.07 3.04
C SER A 264 23.34 11.73 2.74
N ASN A 265 24.52 11.48 3.34
CA ASN A 265 25.25 10.22 3.16
C ASN A 265 24.50 9.02 3.74
N ALA A 266 23.77 9.21 4.85
CA ALA A 266 22.91 8.18 5.42
C ALA A 266 21.71 7.89 4.51
N LEU A 267 21.05 8.95 4.00
CA LEU A 267 19.91 8.84 3.08
C LEU A 267 20.23 8.26 1.70
N ASN A 268 21.50 8.24 1.29
CA ASN A 268 21.91 7.57 0.05
C ASN A 268 21.71 6.04 0.11
N LYS A 269 21.56 5.47 1.30
CA LYS A 269 21.45 4.01 1.51
C LYS A 269 20.02 3.53 1.73
N VAL A 270 19.13 4.41 2.17
CA VAL A 270 17.78 4.09 2.67
C VAL A 270 16.82 5.24 2.40
N ASP A 271 15.51 5.00 2.45
CA ASP A 271 14.51 6.03 2.19
C ASP A 271 14.11 6.84 3.43
N LEU A 272 14.43 6.35 4.62
CA LEU A 272 14.25 7.03 5.89
C LEU A 272 15.49 6.89 6.77
N VAL A 273 15.89 7.99 7.40
CA VAL A 273 16.82 7.97 8.53
C VAL A 273 16.18 8.56 9.78
N ALA A 274 16.62 8.11 10.95
CA ALA A 274 16.22 8.62 12.24
C ALA A 274 17.39 9.36 12.92
N ILE A 275 17.14 10.58 13.37
CA ILE A 275 18.01 11.39 14.21
C ILE A 275 17.44 11.29 15.62
N ARG A 276 18.11 10.53 16.49
CA ARG A 276 17.66 10.30 17.89
C ARG A 276 18.61 10.96 18.86
N SER A 277 18.20 12.09 19.43
CA SER A 277 19.01 12.81 20.41
C SER A 277 18.70 12.35 21.83
N GLN A 278 19.73 12.19 22.66
CA GLN A 278 19.61 11.90 24.09
C GLN A 278 20.77 12.56 24.86
N ASP A 279 20.73 12.55 26.19
CA ASP A 279 21.82 13.09 26.99
C ASP A 279 23.13 12.34 26.69
N GLY A 280 24.21 13.09 26.47
CA GLY A 280 25.51 12.57 26.01
C GLY A 280 25.58 12.20 24.52
N HIS A 281 24.49 12.34 23.76
CA HIS A 281 24.43 12.17 22.30
C HIS A 281 23.51 13.24 21.71
N TRP A 282 23.95 14.49 21.82
CA TRP A 282 23.16 15.68 21.47
C TRP A 282 23.95 16.61 20.54
N ALA A 283 23.25 17.19 19.56
CA ALA A 283 23.79 18.17 18.64
C ALA A 283 23.04 19.51 18.81
N PRO A 284 23.72 20.66 19.02
CA PRO A 284 23.05 21.95 19.16
C PRO A 284 22.34 22.37 17.88
N ASN A 285 22.95 22.17 16.71
CA ASN A 285 22.31 22.42 15.42
C ASN A 285 22.23 21.15 14.58
N ILE A 286 21.12 21.00 13.85
CA ILE A 286 20.87 19.92 12.90
C ILE A 286 20.60 20.57 11.55
N TYR A 287 21.51 20.41 10.59
CA TYR A 287 21.39 21.02 9.27
C TYR A 287 20.81 20.03 8.28
N PHE A 288 19.61 20.30 7.77
CA PHE A 288 19.02 19.43 6.76
C PHE A 288 19.71 19.63 5.41
N PRO A 289 19.97 18.53 4.66
CA PRO A 289 20.55 18.62 3.34
C PRO A 289 19.59 19.24 2.31
N GLU A 290 20.16 19.70 1.20
CA GLU A 290 19.38 20.24 0.09
C GLU A 290 18.36 19.22 -0.42
N PRO A 291 17.07 19.59 -0.52
CA PRO A 291 16.00 18.66 -0.82
C PRO A 291 16.09 18.09 -2.25
N ASN A 292 16.65 18.84 -3.20
CA ASN A 292 16.67 18.49 -4.63
C ASN A 292 17.31 17.14 -4.96
N LYS A 293 18.39 16.76 -4.26
CA LYS A 293 19.09 15.48 -4.45
C LYS A 293 18.50 14.34 -3.62
N LEU A 294 17.61 14.67 -2.69
CA LEU A 294 17.04 13.76 -1.71
C LEU A 294 15.52 13.73 -1.84
N LYS A 295 15.02 14.02 -3.05
CA LYS A 295 13.60 13.97 -3.36
C LYS A 295 13.05 12.60 -2.93
N TRP A 296 12.00 12.64 -2.11
CA TRP A 296 11.28 11.51 -1.49
C TRP A 296 11.97 10.80 -0.33
N LYS A 297 13.16 11.27 0.09
CA LYS A 297 13.80 10.80 1.31
C LYS A 297 13.12 11.43 2.53
N SER A 298 13.07 10.69 3.63
CA SER A 298 12.46 11.11 4.88
C SER A 298 13.49 11.22 6.02
N ILE A 299 13.29 12.19 6.91
CA ILE A 299 14.08 12.37 8.12
C ILE A 299 13.13 12.39 9.30
N PHE A 300 13.29 11.44 10.21
CA PHE A 300 12.61 11.44 11.50
C PHE A 300 13.52 12.01 12.57
N VAL A 301 13.07 12.99 13.32
CA VAL A 301 13.77 13.54 14.48
C VAL A 301 13.03 13.09 15.74
N ASP A 302 13.68 12.38 16.65
CA ASP A 302 13.22 12.03 18.01
C ASP A 302 14.17 12.69 19.02
N HIS A 303 13.70 13.74 19.68
CA HIS A 303 14.54 14.56 20.54
C HIS A 303 14.29 14.28 22.02
N ARG A 304 15.21 13.58 22.69
CA ARG A 304 15.09 13.20 24.12
C ARG A 304 16.12 13.86 25.04
N ALA A 305 17.08 14.59 24.48
CA ALA A 305 18.09 15.31 25.26
C ALA A 305 17.47 16.44 26.09
N GLY A 306 18.09 16.75 27.23
CA GLY A 306 17.71 17.86 28.11
C GLY A 306 17.82 19.23 27.43
N TYR A 307 18.88 19.44 26.65
CA TYR A 307 19.06 20.66 25.86
C TYR A 307 18.28 20.59 24.55
N SER A 308 17.69 21.71 24.14
CA SER A 308 17.02 21.84 22.83
C SER A 308 18.02 21.91 21.67
N SER A 309 17.59 21.53 20.47
CA SER A 309 18.36 21.71 19.24
C SER A 309 17.66 22.66 18.27
N SER A 310 18.44 23.24 17.35
CA SER A 310 17.96 24.06 16.24
C SER A 310 18.04 23.27 14.94
N ILE A 311 16.89 22.97 14.32
CA ILE A 311 16.80 22.34 13.01
C ILE A 311 16.81 23.43 11.95
N HIS A 312 17.85 23.46 11.12
CA HIS A 312 17.98 24.36 9.98
C HIS A 312 17.40 23.65 8.74
N VAL A 313 16.23 24.08 8.29
CA VAL A 313 15.45 23.41 7.26
C VAL A 313 14.72 24.43 6.38
N ASN A 314 14.76 24.27 5.05
CA ASN A 314 14.12 25.17 4.07
C ASN A 314 14.48 26.66 4.26
N GLY A 315 15.72 26.97 4.65
CA GLY A 315 16.17 28.33 4.94
C GLY A 315 15.57 28.95 6.21
N SER A 316 14.85 28.17 7.02
CA SER A 316 14.28 28.56 8.30
C SER A 316 14.91 27.77 9.45
N ILE A 317 14.76 28.27 10.68
CA ILE A 317 15.23 27.60 11.88
C ILE A 317 14.02 27.21 12.73
N MET A 318 13.89 25.92 13.03
CA MET A 318 12.88 25.37 13.94
C MET A 318 13.56 24.86 15.21
N LYS A 319 13.07 25.26 16.37
CA LYS A 319 13.54 24.72 17.65
C LYS A 319 12.83 23.39 17.97
N VAL A 320 13.60 22.38 18.36
CA VAL A 320 13.09 21.09 18.86
C VAL A 320 13.54 20.88 20.31
N ASN A 321 12.59 20.50 21.17
CA ASN A 321 12.75 20.37 22.62
C ASN A 321 12.55 18.93 23.07
N LYS A 322 12.92 18.63 24.31
CA LYS A 322 12.79 17.29 24.91
C LYS A 322 11.37 16.74 24.76
N GLY A 323 11.28 15.49 24.29
CA GLY A 323 10.03 14.76 24.06
C GLY A 323 9.37 15.01 22.71
N GLN A 324 9.87 15.97 21.92
CA GLN A 324 9.31 16.25 20.60
C GLN A 324 9.84 15.27 19.55
N HIS A 325 8.95 14.86 18.66
CA HIS A 325 9.30 14.09 17.47
C HIS A 325 8.64 14.72 16.24
N ILE A 326 9.37 14.72 15.12
CA ILE A 326 8.91 15.34 13.87
C ILE A 326 9.42 14.50 12.71
N MET A 327 8.55 14.21 11.76
CA MET A 327 8.91 13.54 10.51
C MET A 327 8.87 14.56 9.38
N TYR A 328 9.93 14.57 8.58
CA TYR A 328 10.03 15.36 7.37
C TYR A 328 10.22 14.47 6.17
N MET A 329 9.83 14.97 5.01
CA MET A 329 10.11 14.35 3.73
C MET A 329 10.38 15.41 2.67
N SER A 330 11.42 15.20 1.87
CA SER A 330 11.87 16.16 0.86
C SER A 330 11.04 16.06 -0.42
N ASP A 331 10.55 17.20 -0.93
CA ASP A 331 9.79 17.29 -2.19
C ASP A 331 10.63 17.52 -3.44
N GLY A 332 11.94 17.55 -3.25
CA GLY A 332 12.90 18.01 -4.24
C GLY A 332 13.07 19.53 -4.29
N SER A 333 12.22 20.29 -3.58
CA SER A 333 12.29 21.75 -3.45
C SER A 333 12.35 22.18 -1.99
N SER A 334 11.71 21.43 -1.08
CA SER A 334 11.60 21.70 0.35
C SER A 334 11.30 20.42 1.14
N TRP A 335 11.69 20.38 2.41
CA TRP A 335 11.28 19.36 3.36
C TRP A 335 9.91 19.67 3.95
N LYS A 336 8.92 18.82 3.70
CA LYS A 336 7.56 18.92 4.24
C LYS A 336 7.45 18.14 5.54
N VAL A 337 6.83 18.74 6.55
CA VAL A 337 6.44 18.03 7.78
C VAL A 337 5.32 17.05 7.42
N ILE A 338 5.46 15.80 7.86
CA ILE A 338 4.41 14.79 7.80
C ILE A 338 3.63 14.88 9.11
N ASN A 339 2.38 15.32 9.02
CA ASN A 339 1.52 15.42 10.20
C ASN A 339 0.99 14.03 10.59
N PRO A 340 1.04 13.65 11.87
CA PRO A 340 0.21 12.57 12.37
C PRO A 340 -1.25 13.00 12.24
N VAL A 341 -2.00 12.42 11.29
CA VAL A 341 -3.45 12.62 11.22
C VAL A 341 -4.11 12.01 12.46
#